data_AF-A0A7V9T1D7-F1
#
_entry.id   AF-A0A7V9T1D7-F1
#
_cell.length_a   1.000
_cell.length_b   1.000
_cell.length_c   1.000
_cell.angle_alpha   90.00
_cell.angle_beta   90.00
_cell.angle_gamma   90.00
#
_symmetry.space_group_name_H-M   'P 1'
#
loop_
_entity.id
_entity.type
_entity.pdbx_description
1 polymer ?
#
loop_
_entity_poly.entity_id
_entity_poly.type
_entity_poly.pdbx_seq_one_letter_code
_entity_poly.pdbx_strand_id
1 'polypeptide(L)'
;MSKGRWIRRSRKGAIELRLTDPERQLLVSLASALRTSLDGGDVRGNPALTRLFPPAYADAEEGEAEADYQSLVHADLLASRRAHLAVLEATAVEERLDEEQLLA
;
A
#
# COMPACT_ATOMS: atom_id res chain seq x y z
N MET A 1 24.22 -0.52 4.61
CA MET A 1 23.16 -1.42 4.15
C MET A 1 22.98 -1.23 2.64
N SER A 2 23.47 -2.15 1.80
CA SER A 2 23.38 -2.01 0.34
C SER A 2 21.99 -2.40 -0.16
N LYS A 3 21.22 -1.43 -0.65
CA LYS A 3 19.85 -1.60 -1.20
C LYS A 3 19.77 -2.54 -2.41
N GLY A 4 20.91 -2.88 -3.04
CA GLY A 4 20.95 -3.75 -4.23
C GLY A 4 20.85 -5.25 -3.96
N ARG A 5 20.67 -5.70 -2.70
CA ARG A 5 20.74 -7.12 -2.34
C ARG A 5 19.38 -7.84 -2.28
N TRP A 6 18.27 -7.13 -2.09
CA TRP A 6 16.98 -7.75 -1.74
C TRP A 6 16.08 -8.08 -2.93
N ILE A 7 16.19 -7.35 -4.03
CA ILE A 7 15.35 -7.53 -5.21
C ILE A 7 16.28 -7.67 -6.41
N ARG A 8 16.18 -8.79 -7.14
CA ARG A 8 17.00 -9.05 -8.32
C ARG A 8 16.13 -9.41 -9.51
N ARG A 9 16.27 -8.68 -10.62
CA ARG A 9 15.66 -9.10 -11.89
C ARG A 9 16.48 -10.22 -12.53
N SER A 10 15.79 -11.28 -12.93
CA SER A 10 16.34 -12.35 -13.76
C SER A 10 16.40 -11.92 -15.22
N ARG A 11 17.21 -12.60 -16.04
CA ARG A 11 17.29 -12.34 -17.50
C ARG A 11 15.99 -12.65 -18.25
N LYS A 12 15.05 -13.39 -17.62
CA LYS A 12 13.76 -13.79 -18.18
C LYS A 12 12.60 -12.95 -17.62
N GLY A 13 12.86 -11.73 -17.14
CA GLY A 13 11.82 -10.78 -16.69
C GLY A 13 11.34 -10.97 -15.24
N ALA A 14 11.38 -12.19 -14.69
CA ALA A 14 10.97 -12.46 -13.32
C ALA A 14 11.85 -11.79 -12.26
N ILE A 15 11.27 -11.53 -11.08
CA ILE A 15 11.96 -10.94 -9.92
C ILE A 15 12.24 -12.02 -8.87
N GLU A 16 13.46 -12.04 -8.35
CA GLU A 16 13.85 -12.83 -7.18
C GLU A 16 13.89 -11.93 -5.94
N LEU A 17 13.24 -12.39 -4.88
CA LEU A 17 13.17 -11.73 -3.58
C LEU A 17 14.10 -12.44 -2.60
N ARG A 18 15.14 -11.74 -2.16
CA ARG A 18 16.13 -12.23 -1.19
C ARG A 18 15.82 -11.66 0.19
N LEU A 19 14.60 -11.92 0.65
CA LEU A 19 14.12 -11.57 1.99
C LEU A 19 14.31 -12.78 2.91
N THR A 20 14.82 -12.53 4.11
CA THR A 20 14.86 -13.50 5.21
C THR A 20 13.47 -13.68 5.81
N ASP A 21 13.21 -14.82 6.45
CA ASP A 21 11.90 -15.08 7.08
C ASP A 21 11.44 -13.97 8.05
N PRO A 22 12.32 -13.39 8.90
CA PRO A 22 11.92 -12.25 9.73
C PRO A 22 11.53 -11.01 8.93
N GLU A 23 12.19 -10.72 7.80
CA GLU A 23 11.83 -9.60 6.92
C GLU A 23 10.47 -9.83 6.25
N ARG A 24 10.20 -11.07 5.80
CA ARG A 24 8.90 -11.44 5.23
C ARG A 24 7.78 -11.30 6.26
N GLN A 25 7.99 -11.84 7.45
CA GLN A 25 7.02 -11.77 8.53
C GLN A 25 6.75 -10.32 8.96
N LEU A 26 7.79 -9.48 8.98
CA LEU A 26 7.64 -8.05 9.26
C LEU A 26 6.73 -7.39 8.22
N LEU A 27 6.96 -7.60 6.93
CA LEU A 27 6.14 -7.01 5.87
C LEU A 27 4.67 -7.44 5.96
N VAL A 28 4.41 -8.73 6.18
CA VAL A 28 3.05 -9.27 6.37
C VAL A 28 2.39 -8.64 7.60
N SER A 29 3.11 -8.55 8.73
CA SER A 29 2.56 -7.96 9.95
C SER A 29 2.23 -6.46 9.79
N LEU A 30 3.08 -5.71 9.09
CA LEU A 30 2.86 -4.29 8.79
C LEU A 30 1.65 -4.09 7.87
N ALA A 31 1.52 -4.92 6.84
CA ALA A 31 0.38 -4.87 5.92
C ALA A 31 -0.93 -5.15 6.67
N SER A 32 -0.95 -6.20 7.50
CA SER A 32 -2.12 -6.54 8.30
C SER A 32 -2.45 -5.45 9.33
N ALA A 33 -1.45 -4.86 9.99
CA ALA A 33 -1.68 -3.78 10.97
C ALA A 33 -2.27 -2.52 10.30
N LEU A 34 -1.79 -2.19 9.09
CA LEU A 34 -2.33 -1.08 8.33
C LEU A 34 -3.75 -1.38 7.83
N ARG A 35 -4.03 -2.60 7.37
CA ARG A 35 -5.40 -3.02 7.00
C ARG A 35 -6.38 -2.83 8.15
N THR A 36 -6.03 -3.32 9.34
CA THR A 36 -6.85 -3.13 10.55
C THR A 36 -7.10 -1.65 10.84
N SER A 37 -6.09 -0.80 10.63
CA SER A 37 -6.23 0.65 10.80
C SER A 37 -7.17 1.29 9.77
N LEU A 38 -7.14 0.82 8.52
CA LEU A 38 -8.04 1.26 7.45
C LEU A 38 -9.49 0.79 7.65
N ASP A 39 -9.69 -0.32 8.36
CA ASP A 39 -11.02 -0.87 8.66
C ASP A 39 -11.62 -0.29 9.97
N GLY A 40 -10.83 0.46 10.74
CA GLY A 40 -11.17 1.02 12.06
C GLY A 40 -12.17 2.19 12.09
N GLY A 41 -12.85 2.51 10.99
CA GLY A 41 -13.99 3.43 10.96
C GLY A 41 -13.66 4.90 10.70
N ASP A 42 -12.74 5.53 11.44
CA ASP A 42 -12.38 6.94 11.24
C ASP A 42 -11.08 7.12 10.43
N VAL A 43 -11.14 6.73 9.16
CA VAL A 43 -9.99 6.85 8.24
C VAL A 43 -9.70 8.32 7.90
N ARG A 44 -10.74 9.16 7.80
CA ARG A 44 -10.63 10.57 7.38
C ARG A 44 -10.13 11.49 8.48
N GLY A 45 -10.53 11.24 9.73
CA GLY A 45 -10.11 12.03 10.89
C GLY A 45 -8.75 11.63 11.46
N ASN A 46 -8.16 10.52 11.01
CA ASN A 46 -6.90 10.02 11.55
C ASN A 46 -5.66 10.73 10.92
N PRO A 47 -4.90 11.54 11.69
CA PRO A 47 -3.73 12.27 11.18
C PRO A 47 -2.62 11.34 10.67
N ALA A 48 -2.55 10.10 11.15
CA ALA A 48 -1.57 9.12 10.67
C ALA A 48 -1.87 8.64 9.24
N LEU A 49 -3.11 8.81 8.76
CA LEU A 49 -3.56 8.34 7.45
C LEU A 49 -3.67 9.45 6.40
N THR A 50 -3.44 10.72 6.77
CA THR A 50 -3.53 11.86 5.85
C THR A 50 -2.69 11.68 4.58
N ARG A 51 -1.49 11.08 4.69
CA ARG A 51 -0.64 10.82 3.52
C ARG A 51 -1.25 9.78 2.55
N LEU A 52 -2.07 8.86 3.04
CA LEU A 52 -2.73 7.85 2.21
C LEU A 52 -3.98 8.39 1.52
N PHE A 53 -4.61 9.41 2.10
CA PHE A 53 -5.79 10.11 1.61
C PHE A 53 -5.53 11.62 1.55
N PRO A 54 -4.63 12.07 0.64
CA PRO A 54 -4.28 13.47 0.55
C PRO A 54 -5.51 14.31 0.13
N PRO A 55 -5.64 15.55 0.62
CA PRO A 55 -6.66 16.45 0.13
C PRO A 55 -6.35 16.87 -1.31
N ALA A 56 -7.39 17.22 -2.08
CA ALA A 56 -7.22 17.82 -3.40
C ALA A 56 -6.89 19.31 -3.30
N TYR A 57 -7.41 19.96 -2.26
CA TYR A 57 -7.28 21.39 -2.03
C TYR A 57 -6.38 21.65 -0.82
N ALA A 58 -5.43 22.58 -0.97
CA ALA A 58 -4.50 22.95 0.10
C ALA A 58 -5.06 24.05 1.01
N ASP A 59 -6.03 24.82 0.51
CA ASP A 59 -6.57 26.01 1.18
C ASP A 59 -7.81 25.66 2.00
N ALA A 60 -7.85 26.14 3.24
CA ALA A 60 -8.94 25.84 4.17
C ALA A 60 -10.28 26.49 3.76
N GLU A 61 -10.24 27.51 2.90
CA GLU A 61 -11.43 28.19 2.36
C GLU A 61 -12.19 27.30 1.34
N GLU A 62 -11.55 26.26 0.81
CA GLU A 62 -12.12 25.33 -0.17
C GLU A 62 -12.76 24.09 0.49
N GLY A 63 -13.13 24.19 1.78
CA GLY A 63 -13.63 23.06 2.57
C GLY A 63 -14.87 22.37 1.99
N GLU A 64 -15.79 23.11 1.36
CA GLU A 64 -16.96 22.52 0.68
C GLU A 64 -16.55 21.71 -0.56
N ALA A 65 -15.66 22.27 -1.39
CA ALA A 65 -15.15 21.59 -2.58
C ALA A 65 -14.31 20.35 -2.23
N GLU A 66 -13.55 20.40 -1.13
CA GLU A 66 -12.81 19.26 -0.59
C GLU A 66 -13.76 18.17 -0.08
N ALA A 67 -14.84 18.52 0.62
CA ALA A 67 -15.82 17.55 1.09
C ALA A 67 -16.49 16.82 -0.09
N ASP A 68 -16.87 17.56 -1.13
CA ASP A 68 -17.44 17.02 -2.37
C ASP A 68 -16.46 16.10 -3.08
N TYR A 69 -15.22 16.55 -3.30
CA TYR A 69 -14.15 15.74 -3.88
C TYR A 69 -13.96 14.42 -3.13
N GLN A 70 -13.83 14.49 -1.80
CA GLN A 70 -13.64 13.30 -0.97
C GLN A 70 -14.86 12.37 -1.03
N SER A 71 -16.08 12.89 -1.14
CA SER A 71 -17.27 12.04 -1.30
C SER A 71 -17.21 11.17 -2.56
N LEU A 72 -16.59 11.69 -3.63
CA LEU A 72 -16.46 11.02 -4.91
C LEU A 72 -15.33 9.99 -4.94
N VAL A 73 -14.16 10.32 -4.38
CA VAL A 73 -12.94 9.50 -4.59
C VAL A 73 -12.57 8.58 -3.43
N HIS A 74 -13.05 8.86 -2.22
CA HIS A 74 -12.51 8.21 -1.03
C HIS A 74 -12.74 6.70 -1.00
N ALA A 75 -13.91 6.23 -1.45
CA ALA A 75 -14.23 4.82 -1.50
C ALA A 75 -13.27 4.06 -2.43
N ASP A 76 -13.00 4.62 -3.62
CA ASP A 76 -12.09 4.04 -4.60
C ASP A 76 -10.64 4.05 -4.11
N LEU A 77 -10.21 5.15 -3.48
CA LEU A 77 -8.88 5.22 -2.85
C LEU A 77 -8.73 4.16 -1.76
N LEU A 78 -9.73 4.01 -0.89
CA LEU A 78 -9.71 3.01 0.18
C LEU A 78 -9.66 1.58 -0.40
N ALA A 79 -10.45 1.29 -1.43
CA ALA A 79 -10.42 0.02 -2.14
C ALA A 79 -9.03 -0.25 -2.76
N SER A 80 -8.44 0.74 -3.43
CA SER A 80 -7.09 0.64 -3.98
C SER A 80 -6.02 0.39 -2.90
N ARG A 81 -6.08 1.10 -1.76
CA ARG A 81 -5.15 0.85 -0.63
C ARG A 81 -5.28 -0.59 -0.13
N ARG A 82 -6.49 -1.11 0.05
CA ARG A 82 -6.73 -2.50 0.47
C ARG A 82 -6.17 -3.50 -0.55
N ALA A 83 -6.39 -3.26 -1.84
CA ALA A 83 -5.86 -4.12 -2.91
C ALA A 83 -4.33 -4.17 -2.89
N HIS A 84 -3.66 -3.02 -2.74
CA HIS A 84 -2.19 -2.99 -2.65
C HIS A 84 -1.65 -3.74 -1.42
N LEU A 85 -2.36 -3.68 -0.29
CA LEU A 85 -1.98 -4.45 0.90
C LEU A 85 -2.14 -5.95 0.67
N ALA A 86 -3.20 -6.39 -0.02
CA ALA A 86 -3.38 -7.79 -0.38
C ALA A 86 -2.25 -8.28 -1.32
N VAL A 87 -1.86 -7.49 -2.32
CA VAL A 87 -0.72 -7.80 -3.19
C VAL A 87 0.57 -7.91 -2.38
N LEU A 88 0.81 -6.98 -1.44
CA LEU A 88 1.98 -7.04 -0.57
C LEU A 88 1.98 -8.30 0.30
N GLU A 89 0.86 -8.66 0.94
CA GLU A 89 0.74 -9.88 1.75
C GLU A 89 1.02 -11.14 0.91
N ALA A 90 0.44 -11.22 -0.30
CA ALA A 90 0.60 -12.35 -1.20
C ALA A 90 2.03 -12.49 -1.74
N THR A 91 2.71 -11.38 -2.02
CA THR A 91 4.04 -11.41 -2.66
C THR A 91 5.20 -11.42 -1.66
N ALA A 92 5.00 -10.93 -0.44
CA ALA A 92 6.06 -10.84 0.57
C ALA A 92 6.56 -12.22 1.03
N VAL A 93 5.78 -13.28 0.85
CA VAL A 93 6.17 -14.66 1.21
C VAL A 93 6.84 -15.42 0.07
N GLU A 94 6.82 -14.87 -1.15
CA GLU A 94 7.35 -15.55 -2.33
C GLU A 94 8.86 -15.35 -2.48
N GLU A 95 9.57 -16.38 -2.95
CA GLU A 95 10.99 -16.27 -3.30
C GLU A 95 11.20 -15.69 -4.70
N ARG A 96 10.18 -15.82 -5.55
CA ARG A 96 10.22 -15.44 -6.95
C ARG A 96 8.83 -14.97 -7.39
N LEU A 97 8.80 -13.82 -8.04
CA LEU A 97 7.62 -13.24 -8.66
C LEU A 97 7.73 -13.34 -10.19
N ASP A 98 6.69 -13.84 -10.83
CA ASP A 98 6.56 -13.82 -12.29
C ASP A 98 5.91 -12.52 -12.80
N GLU A 99 5.70 -12.43 -14.10
CA GLU A 99 5.20 -11.22 -14.75
C GLU A 99 3.73 -10.95 -14.42
N GLU A 100 2.92 -11.98 -14.18
CA GLU A 100 1.52 -11.84 -13.79
C GLU A 100 1.41 -11.21 -12.40
N GLN A 101 2.20 -11.71 -11.45
CA GLN A 101 2.25 -11.16 -10.08
C GLN A 101 2.83 -9.74 -10.02
N LEU A 102 3.59 -9.31 -11.03
CA LEU A 102 4.15 -7.96 -11.11
C LEU A 102 3.17 -6.93 -11.69
N LEU A 103 2.15 -7.38 -12.41
CA LEU A 103 1.17 -6.52 -13.09
C LEU A 103 -0.18 -6.47 -12.36
N ALA A 104 -0.37 -7.28 -11.33
CA ALA A 104 -1.53 -7.27 -10.43
C ALA A 104 -1.54 -6.05 -9.50
#